data_AF-A0A512IBY6-F1
#
_entry.id   AF-A0A512IBY6-F1
#
_cell.length_a   1.000
_cell.length_b   1.000
_cell.length_c   1.000
_cell.angle_alpha   90.00
_cell.angle_beta   90.00
_cell.angle_gamma   90.00
#
_symmetry.space_group_name_H-M   'P 1'
#
loop_
_entity.id
_entity.type
_entity.pdbx_description
1 polymer ?
#
loop_
_entity_poly.entity_id
_entity_poly.type
_entity_poly.pdbx_seq_one_letter_code
_entity_poly.pdbx_strand_id
1 'polypeptide(L)'
;MPEKLRPNRATLEQIVGWNLTKYREQENISQAELGRRIGSAGRAWSRQAVHQAEAGKRAFGISDLVAIAIGTGMTIADLLDPGYDVQEVDLGGDQPVRVALLERLQIPGLTREQLTDLKMEGYGLALADVSSDLNRRIQFVADWEAGDIDQGDVADLPWRYEVGNGDGAS
;
A
#
# COMPACT_ATOMS: atom_id res chain seq x y z
N MET A 1 -6.21 17.93 15.67
CA MET A 1 -5.56 19.03 14.93
C MET A 1 -6.41 19.35 13.73
N PRO A 2 -6.59 20.62 13.30
CA PRO A 2 -7.35 20.89 12.09
C PRO A 2 -6.63 20.26 10.89
N GLU A 3 -7.35 19.45 10.14
CA GLU A 3 -6.91 18.91 8.84
C GLU A 3 -6.49 20.11 7.99
N LYS A 4 -5.19 20.23 7.69
CA LYS A 4 -4.71 21.30 6.80
C LYS A 4 -5.41 21.06 5.46
N LEU A 5 -6.30 21.98 5.08
CA LEU A 5 -6.99 21.98 3.80
C LEU A 5 -5.97 21.74 2.69
N ARG A 6 -6.18 20.68 1.90
CA ARG A 6 -5.30 20.41 0.75
C ARG A 6 -5.48 21.54 -0.27
N PRO A 7 -4.44 21.88 -1.04
CA PRO A 7 -4.62 22.79 -2.16
C PRO A 7 -5.60 22.20 -3.17
N ASN A 8 -6.31 23.08 -3.88
CA ASN A 8 -7.27 22.68 -4.92
C ASN A 8 -6.61 21.93 -6.10
N ARG A 9 -5.30 22.09 -6.27
CA ARG A 9 -4.47 21.38 -7.27
C ARG A 9 -3.33 20.66 -6.58
N ALA A 10 -3.03 19.44 -7.02
CA ALA A 10 -1.96 18.61 -6.47
C ALA A 10 -1.26 17.76 -7.54
N THR A 11 0.01 17.42 -7.34
CA THR A 11 0.67 16.33 -8.11
C THR A 11 0.32 14.97 -7.50
N LEU A 12 0.54 13.88 -8.24
CA LEU A 12 0.37 12.52 -7.73
C LEU A 12 1.28 12.27 -6.51
N GLU A 13 2.51 12.78 -6.52
CA GLU A 13 3.45 12.63 -5.41
C GLU A 13 2.94 13.29 -4.13
N GLN A 14 2.32 14.46 -4.26
CA GLN A 14 1.71 15.15 -3.13
C GLN A 14 0.53 14.36 -2.57
N ILE A 15 -0.33 13.83 -3.44
CA ILE A 15 -1.49 13.01 -3.04
C ILE A 15 -1.02 11.77 -2.26
N VAL A 16 -0.08 11.01 -2.82
CA VAL A 16 0.51 9.83 -2.17
C VAL A 16 1.16 10.22 -0.84
N GLY A 17 1.90 11.32 -0.80
CA GLY A 17 2.54 11.83 0.41
C GLY A 17 1.55 12.18 1.52
N TRP A 18 0.43 12.82 1.19
CA TRP A 18 -0.62 13.16 2.15
C TRP A 18 -1.35 11.91 2.67
N ASN A 19 -1.64 10.96 1.79
CA ASN A 19 -2.30 9.72 2.17
C ASN A 19 -1.40 8.85 3.07
N LEU A 20 -0.10 8.80 2.78
CA LEU A 20 0.89 8.18 3.66
C LEU A 20 1.01 8.88 5.02
N THR A 21 1.02 10.21 5.03
CA THR A 21 1.07 10.99 6.28
C THR A 21 -0.17 10.69 7.13
N LYS A 22 -1.35 10.70 6.51
CA LYS A 22 -2.62 10.40 7.18
C LYS A 22 -2.61 9.00 7.79
N TYR A 23 -2.24 7.99 7.01
CA TYR A 23 -2.08 6.62 7.50
C TYR A 23 -1.09 6.56 8.68
N ARG A 24 0.08 7.17 8.55
CA ARG A 24 1.12 7.16 9.58
C ARG A 24 0.62 7.76 10.90
N GLU A 25 -0.12 8.87 10.82
CA GLU A 25 -0.69 9.55 11.98
C GLU A 25 -1.83 8.76 12.61
N GLN A 26 -2.67 8.09 11.80
CA GLN A 26 -3.74 7.22 12.29
C GLN A 26 -3.20 5.98 13.03
N GLU A 27 -2.15 5.38 12.49
CA GLU A 27 -1.45 4.25 13.10
C GLU A 27 -0.52 4.66 14.26
N ASN A 28 -0.35 5.96 14.50
CA ASN A 28 0.54 6.53 15.51
C ASN A 28 1.98 5.98 15.45
N ILE A 29 2.51 5.79 14.24
CA ILE A 29 3.87 5.29 14.03
C ILE A 29 4.85 6.39 13.59
N SER A 30 6.13 6.16 13.83
CA SER A 30 7.19 7.08 13.38
C SER A 30 7.48 6.90 11.88
N GLN A 31 8.07 7.91 11.24
CA GLN A 31 8.56 7.79 9.87
C GLN A 31 9.60 6.68 9.70
N ALA A 32 10.43 6.42 10.72
CA ALA A 32 11.40 5.33 10.70
C ALA A 32 10.71 3.96 10.72
N GLU A 33 9.65 3.83 11.50
CA GLU A 33 8.83 2.61 11.54
C GLU A 33 8.09 2.39 10.22
N LEU A 34 7.46 3.44 9.66
CA LEU A 34 6.85 3.37 8.34
C LEU A 34 7.86 2.94 7.27
N GLY A 35 9.08 3.48 7.32
CA GLY A 35 10.15 3.10 6.38
C GLY A 35 10.60 1.64 6.51
N ARG A 36 10.57 1.08 7.73
CA ARG A 36 10.79 -0.36 7.97
C ARG A 36 9.65 -1.20 7.41
N ARG A 37 8.40 -0.80 7.65
CA ARG A 37 7.21 -1.51 7.14
C ARG A 37 7.18 -1.57 5.61
N ILE A 38 7.41 -0.44 4.93
CA ILE A 38 7.53 -0.41 3.45
C ILE A 38 8.73 -1.26 2.99
N GLY A 39 9.79 -1.28 3.80
CA GLY A 39 11.01 -2.03 3.55
C GLY A 39 10.89 -3.54 3.57
N SER A 40 9.91 -4.12 4.28
CA SER A 40 9.76 -5.58 4.36
C SER A 40 9.38 -6.22 3.03
N ALA A 41 8.82 -5.44 2.11
CA ALA A 41 8.46 -5.85 0.75
C ALA A 41 9.60 -5.66 -0.27
N GLY A 42 10.79 -5.23 0.15
CA GLY A 42 11.92 -4.97 -0.74
C GLY A 42 13.06 -4.19 -0.09
N ARG A 43 13.39 -3.01 -0.64
CA ARG A 43 14.46 -2.16 -0.09
C ARG A 43 13.92 -1.26 1.00
N ALA A 44 14.47 -1.38 2.21
CA ALA A 44 14.14 -0.52 3.34
C ALA A 44 14.22 0.97 2.98
N TRP A 45 13.13 1.69 3.26
CA TRP A 45 13.11 3.14 3.13
C TRP A 45 13.75 3.75 4.38
N SER A 46 14.72 4.63 4.18
CA SER A 46 15.25 5.43 5.26
C SER A 46 14.17 6.39 5.78
N ARG A 47 14.31 6.85 7.03
CA ARG A 47 13.45 7.92 7.57
C ARG A 47 13.40 9.13 6.64
N GLN A 48 14.53 9.49 6.02
CA GLN A 48 14.62 10.59 5.06
C GLN A 48 13.83 10.31 3.78
N ALA A 49 13.85 9.08 3.27
CA ALA A 49 13.04 8.69 2.12
C ALA A 49 11.54 8.83 2.42
N VAL A 50 11.11 8.39 3.60
CA VAL A 50 9.71 8.57 4.07
C VAL A 50 9.37 10.05 4.21
N HIS A 51 10.25 10.85 4.82
CA HIS A 51 10.01 12.29 4.94
C HIS A 51 9.86 12.99 3.58
N GLN A 52 10.69 12.65 2.59
CA GLN A 52 10.55 13.21 1.23
C GLN A 52 9.27 12.74 0.53
N ALA A 53 8.88 11.48 0.75
CA ALA A 53 7.62 10.94 0.25
C ALA A 53 6.42 11.70 0.85
N GLU A 54 6.35 11.84 2.17
CA GLU A 54 5.27 12.58 2.87
C GLU A 54 5.21 14.06 2.46
N ALA A 55 6.36 14.66 2.15
CA ALA A 55 6.43 16.03 1.66
C ALA A 55 6.02 16.19 0.19
N GLY A 56 5.71 15.11 -0.54
CA GLY A 56 5.40 15.11 -1.96
C GLY A 56 6.60 15.48 -2.84
N LYS A 57 7.83 15.28 -2.35
CA LYS A 57 9.08 15.65 -3.03
C LYS A 57 9.82 14.46 -3.65
N ARG A 58 9.21 13.27 -3.59
CA ARG A 58 9.77 12.03 -4.11
C ARG A 58 8.87 11.51 -5.22
N ALA A 59 9.45 11.22 -6.38
CA ALA A 59 8.76 10.49 -7.44
C ALA A 59 8.55 9.02 -7.03
N PHE A 60 7.41 8.45 -7.41
CA PHE A 60 7.08 7.05 -7.12
C PHE A 60 6.97 6.27 -8.43
N GLY A 61 7.70 5.16 -8.52
CA GLY A 61 7.45 4.15 -9.54
C GLY A 61 6.33 3.20 -9.11
N ILE A 62 5.87 2.35 -10.04
CA ILE A 62 4.87 1.31 -9.76
C ILE A 62 5.36 0.38 -8.62
N SER A 63 6.64 0.01 -8.63
CA SER A 63 7.24 -0.81 -7.58
C SER A 63 7.20 -0.14 -6.19
N ASP A 64 7.33 1.19 -6.13
CA ASP A 64 7.21 1.92 -4.87
C ASP A 64 5.77 1.86 -4.34
N LEU A 65 4.77 2.07 -5.20
CA LEU A 65 3.36 1.99 -4.81
C LEU A 65 2.98 0.60 -4.29
N VAL A 66 3.47 -0.45 -4.94
CA VAL A 66 3.26 -1.84 -4.51
C VAL A 66 3.94 -2.12 -3.17
N ALA A 67 5.20 -1.69 -3.00
CA ALA A 67 5.92 -1.88 -1.73
C ALA A 67 5.23 -1.14 -0.58
N ILE A 68 4.72 0.07 -0.84
CA ILE A 68 3.91 0.82 0.13
C ILE A 68 2.66 0.02 0.48
N ALA A 69 1.88 -0.41 -0.52
CA ALA A 69 0.64 -1.15 -0.31
C ALA A 69 0.86 -2.42 0.55
N ILE A 70 1.92 -3.17 0.30
CA ILE A 70 2.27 -4.35 1.11
C ILE A 70 2.65 -3.94 2.54
N GLY A 71 3.46 -2.89 2.71
CA GLY A 71 3.93 -2.44 4.02
C GLY A 71 2.86 -1.77 4.88
N THR A 72 1.83 -1.18 4.27
CA THR A 72 0.79 -0.44 4.99
C THR A 72 -0.58 -1.12 4.97
N GLY A 73 -0.80 -2.12 4.11
CA GLY A 73 -2.11 -2.70 3.86
C GLY A 73 -3.06 -1.78 3.07
N MET A 74 -2.61 -0.59 2.65
CA MET A 74 -3.38 0.31 1.81
C MET A 74 -3.47 -0.25 0.39
N THR A 75 -4.60 -0.06 -0.30
CA THR A 75 -4.62 -0.33 -1.74
C THR A 75 -3.90 0.78 -2.52
N ILE A 76 -3.52 0.48 -3.76
CA ILE A 76 -3.04 1.52 -4.69
C ILE A 76 -4.10 2.61 -4.86
N ALA A 77 -5.39 2.24 -4.82
CA ALA A 77 -6.46 3.21 -4.88
C ALA A 77 -6.44 4.20 -3.70
N ASP A 78 -6.20 3.71 -2.48
CA ASP A 78 -6.07 4.57 -1.29
C ASP A 78 -4.87 5.50 -1.38
N LEU A 79 -3.77 5.04 -1.98
CA LEU A 79 -2.58 5.86 -2.15
C LEU A 79 -2.83 7.00 -3.14
N LEU A 80 -3.61 6.75 -4.19
CA LEU A 80 -3.88 7.72 -5.24
C LEU A 80 -5.08 8.64 -4.93
N ASP A 81 -5.83 8.39 -3.85
CA ASP A 81 -7.06 9.12 -3.53
C ASP A 81 -6.79 10.62 -3.31
N PRO A 82 -7.25 11.51 -4.22
CA PRO A 82 -7.03 12.95 -4.11
C PRO A 82 -7.80 13.57 -2.93
N GLY A 83 -8.85 12.90 -2.45
CA GLY A 83 -9.81 13.44 -1.49
C GLY A 83 -10.74 14.49 -2.11
N TYR A 84 -11.54 15.14 -1.26
CA TYR A 84 -12.56 16.09 -1.72
C TYR A 84 -12.00 17.48 -2.06
N ASP A 85 -10.92 17.88 -1.39
CA ASP A 85 -10.34 19.22 -1.51
C ASP A 85 -9.61 19.46 -2.84
N VAL A 86 -9.07 18.40 -3.44
CA VAL A 86 -8.36 18.48 -4.72
C VAL A 86 -9.37 18.36 -5.86
N GLN A 87 -9.38 19.34 -6.77
CA GLN A 87 -10.18 19.29 -8.01
C GLN A 87 -9.33 19.09 -9.25
N GLU A 88 -8.02 19.32 -9.18
CA GLU A 88 -7.09 19.20 -10.30
C GLU A 88 -5.85 18.39 -9.93
N VAL A 89 -5.51 17.40 -10.75
CA VAL A 89 -4.34 16.55 -10.59
C VAL A 89 -3.34 16.84 -11.70
N ASP A 90 -2.11 17.14 -11.30
CA ASP A 90 -0.99 17.28 -12.21
C ASP A 90 -0.36 15.89 -12.47
N LEU A 91 -0.41 15.46 -13.72
CA LEU A 91 0.14 14.19 -14.19
C LEU A 91 1.53 14.35 -14.82
N GLY A 92 2.17 15.53 -14.67
CA GLY A 92 3.45 15.85 -15.28
C GLY A 92 3.37 16.33 -16.73
N GLY A 93 2.18 16.72 -17.19
CA GLY A 93 1.93 17.29 -18.52
C GLY A 93 1.71 18.81 -18.50
N ASP A 94 1.49 19.40 -19.68
CA ASP A 94 1.33 20.85 -19.83
C ASP A 94 0.08 21.41 -19.13
N GLN A 95 -0.94 20.57 -18.93
CA GLN A 95 -2.19 20.96 -18.27
C GLN A 95 -2.60 19.96 -17.18
N PRO A 96 -3.04 20.44 -16.01
CA PRO A 96 -3.59 19.57 -15.00
C PRO A 96 -4.93 18.98 -15.47
N VAL A 97 -5.23 17.78 -14.99
CA VAL A 97 -6.47 17.06 -15.30
C VAL A 97 -7.46 17.25 -14.17
N ARG A 98 -8.70 17.59 -14.50
CA ARG A 98 -9.77 17.71 -13.49
C ARG A 98 -10.13 16.34 -12.93
N VAL A 99 -10.27 16.23 -11.62
CA VAL A 99 -10.71 15.01 -10.93
C VAL A 99 -12.06 14.53 -11.47
N ALA A 100 -12.97 15.45 -11.80
CA ALA A 100 -14.26 15.12 -12.42
C ALA A 100 -14.12 14.38 -13.78
N LEU A 101 -13.04 14.58 -14.53
CA LEU A 101 -12.78 13.80 -15.75
C LEU A 101 -12.26 12.40 -15.40
N LEU A 102 -11.37 12.29 -14.41
CA LEU A 102 -10.84 11.00 -13.94
C LEU A 102 -11.95 10.11 -13.37
N GLU A 103 -12.92 10.72 -12.65
CA GLU A 103 -14.16 10.08 -12.18
C GLU A 103 -14.98 9.49 -13.32
N ARG A 104 -15.18 10.27 -14.40
CA ARG A 104 -15.92 9.80 -15.57
C ARG A 104 -15.21 8.67 -16.31
N LEU A 105 -13.89 8.63 -16.25
CA LEU A 105 -13.07 7.55 -16.81
C LEU A 105 -12.96 6.34 -15.85
N GLN A 106 -13.55 6.42 -14.66
CA GLN A 106 -13.52 5.37 -13.63
C GLN A 106 -12.10 4.88 -13.33
N ILE A 107 -11.13 5.80 -13.29
CA ILE A 107 -9.73 5.45 -13.00
C ILE A 107 -9.60 5.14 -11.51
N PRO A 108 -9.37 3.87 -11.10
CA PRO A 108 -9.38 3.50 -9.69
C PRO A 108 -8.36 4.32 -8.89
N GLY A 109 -8.78 4.82 -7.74
CA GLY A 109 -7.94 5.64 -6.87
C GLY A 109 -7.84 7.11 -7.23
N LEU A 110 -8.21 7.52 -8.45
CA LEU A 110 -8.26 8.95 -8.84
C LEU A 110 -9.70 9.47 -8.94
N THR A 111 -10.64 8.71 -8.39
CA THR A 111 -12.06 9.06 -8.27
C THR A 111 -12.39 9.42 -6.83
N ARG A 112 -13.36 10.32 -6.61
CA ARG A 112 -13.95 10.55 -5.26
C ARG A 112 -14.97 9.48 -4.90
N GLU A 113 -14.78 8.26 -5.36
CA GLU A 113 -15.64 7.18 -4.92
C GLU A 113 -15.49 7.05 -3.41
N GLN A 114 -16.63 7.08 -2.72
CA GLN A 114 -16.74 6.76 -1.31
C GLN A 114 -16.38 5.30 -1.12
N LEU A 115 -15.09 4.99 -1.19
CA LEU A 115 -14.55 3.73 -0.76
C LEU A 115 -14.95 3.47 0.70
N THR A 116 -15.27 4.48 1.50
CA THR A 116 -15.72 4.34 2.90
C THR A 116 -16.81 3.29 3.15
N ASP A 117 -17.76 3.08 2.23
CA ASP A 117 -18.86 2.14 2.47
C ASP A 117 -18.56 0.71 1.98
N LEU A 118 -17.75 0.55 0.92
CA LEU A 118 -17.24 -0.76 0.45
C LEU A 118 -16.02 -1.25 1.25
N LYS A 119 -15.29 -0.33 1.89
CA LYS A 119 -14.05 -0.59 2.65
C LYS A 119 -14.29 -1.42 3.90
N MET A 120 -15.40 -1.24 4.61
CA MET A 120 -15.63 -1.96 5.86
C MET A 120 -15.96 -3.45 5.64
N GLU A 121 -16.68 -3.78 4.56
CA GLU A 121 -16.96 -5.19 4.22
C GLU A 121 -15.78 -5.87 3.52
N GLY A 122 -15.11 -5.19 2.58
CA GLY A 122 -14.01 -5.76 1.81
C GLY A 122 -12.70 -5.90 2.59
N TYR A 123 -12.29 -4.87 3.33
CA TYR A 123 -11.06 -4.94 4.14
C TYR A 123 -11.23 -5.83 5.37
N GLY A 124 -12.44 -5.95 5.93
CA GLY A 124 -12.69 -6.89 7.03
C GLY A 124 -12.41 -8.33 6.61
N LEU A 125 -12.85 -8.72 5.41
CA LEU A 125 -12.61 -10.05 4.85
C LEU A 125 -11.16 -10.27 4.43
N ALA A 126 -10.56 -9.31 3.71
CA ALA A 126 -9.17 -9.43 3.26
C ALA A 126 -8.15 -9.39 4.41
N LEU A 127 -8.35 -8.54 5.43
CA LEU A 127 -7.50 -8.52 6.62
C LEU A 127 -7.70 -9.76 7.49
N ALA A 128 -8.92 -10.29 7.57
CA ALA A 128 -9.15 -11.56 8.26
C ALA A 128 -8.38 -12.71 7.57
N ASP A 129 -8.40 -12.76 6.24
CA ASP A 129 -7.66 -13.77 5.48
C ASP A 129 -6.14 -13.60 5.59
N VAL A 130 -5.63 -12.37 5.42
CA VAL A 130 -4.18 -12.07 5.54
C VAL A 130 -3.69 -12.26 6.98
N SER A 131 -4.47 -11.85 7.98
CA SER A 131 -4.13 -12.06 9.39
C SER A 131 -4.19 -13.53 9.76
N SER A 132 -5.16 -14.29 9.22
CA SER A 132 -5.25 -15.74 9.42
C SER A 132 -4.09 -16.49 8.76
N ASP A 133 -3.65 -16.05 7.58
CA ASP A 133 -2.47 -16.59 6.90
C ASP A 133 -1.18 -16.28 7.68
N LEU A 134 -1.02 -15.04 8.13
CA LEU A 134 0.14 -14.63 8.91
C LEU A 134 0.21 -15.36 10.26
N ASN A 135 -0.91 -15.50 10.97
CA ASN A 135 -0.97 -16.24 12.22
C ASN A 135 -0.69 -17.73 12.02
N ARG A 136 -1.17 -18.34 10.92
CA ARG A 136 -0.81 -19.73 10.57
C ARG A 136 0.69 -19.87 10.32
N ARG A 137 1.32 -18.92 9.64
CA ARG A 137 2.78 -18.92 9.40
C ARG A 137 3.58 -18.76 10.69
N ILE A 138 3.15 -17.86 11.58
CA ILE A 138 3.79 -17.67 12.88
C ILE A 138 3.68 -18.95 13.74
N GLN A 139 2.50 -19.56 13.80
CA GLN A 139 2.30 -20.80 14.54
C GLN A 139 3.13 -21.95 13.96
N PHE A 140 3.17 -22.09 12.64
CA PHE A 140 4.01 -23.08 11.97
C PHE A 140 5.50 -22.95 12.34
N VAL A 141 6.03 -21.72 12.37
CA VAL A 141 7.42 -21.49 12.79
C VAL A 141 7.62 -21.85 14.26
N ALA A 142 6.66 -21.51 15.13
CA ALA A 142 6.73 -21.86 16.55
C ALA A 142 6.71 -23.38 16.79
N ASP A 143 5.85 -24.10 16.07
CA ASP A 143 5.71 -25.57 16.17
C ASP A 143 6.95 -26.28 15.59
N TRP A 144 7.55 -25.72 14.52
CA TRP A 144 8.83 -26.21 13.98
C TRP A 144 10.00 -26.01 14.95
N GLU A 145 10.08 -24.84 15.61
CA GLU A 145 11.09 -24.59 16.66
C GLU A 145 10.88 -25.47 17.90
N ALA A 146 9.64 -25.84 18.20
CA ALA A 146 9.30 -26.78 19.28
C ALA A 146 9.64 -28.25 18.94
N GLY A 147 9.92 -28.55 17.66
CA GLY A 147 10.18 -29.91 17.17
C GLY A 147 8.92 -30.75 16.95
N ASP A 148 7.74 -30.10 16.92
CA ASP A 148 6.45 -30.76 16.73
C ASP A 148 6.11 -30.98 15.24
N ILE A 149 6.89 -30.37 14.33
CA ILE A 149 6.75 -30.49 12.87
C ILE A 149 8.07 -30.98 12.30
N ASP A 150 8.02 -32.02 11.46
CA ASP A 150 9.21 -32.62 10.87
C ASP A 150 9.53 -32.01 9.49
N GLN A 151 10.77 -32.15 9.03
CA GLN A 151 11.23 -31.48 7.81
C GLN A 151 10.46 -31.91 6.53
N GLY A 152 9.80 -33.06 6.57
CA GLY A 152 8.93 -33.58 5.51
C GLY A 152 7.59 -32.86 5.39
N ASP A 153 7.06 -32.29 6.49
CA ASP A 153 5.75 -31.62 6.52
C ASP A 153 5.77 -30.24 5.82
N VAL A 154 6.98 -29.71 5.58
CA VAL A 154 7.21 -28.47 4.82
C VAL A 154 6.85 -28.64 3.34
N ALA A 155 6.83 -29.88 2.82
CA ALA A 155 6.59 -30.16 1.41
C ALA A 155 5.14 -29.90 0.97
N ASP A 156 4.18 -30.08 1.88
CA ASP A 156 2.73 -30.02 1.64
C ASP A 156 2.08 -28.69 2.09
N LEU A 157 2.90 -27.64 2.25
CA LEU A 157 2.38 -26.34 2.67
C LEU A 157 1.52 -25.67 1.58
N PRO A 158 0.26 -25.31 1.88
CA PRO A 158 -0.70 -24.80 0.89
C PRO A 158 -0.37 -23.39 0.36
N TRP A 159 0.67 -22.73 0.88
CA TRP A 159 1.12 -21.39 0.46
C TRP A 159 2.47 -21.41 -0.28
N ARG A 160 2.94 -22.59 -0.74
CA ARG A 160 4.00 -22.64 -1.75
C ARG A 160 3.50 -21.97 -3.03
N TYR A 161 3.96 -20.75 -3.29
CA TYR A 161 3.94 -20.22 -4.65
C TYR A 161 4.79 -21.16 -5.50
N GLU A 162 4.17 -21.89 -6.43
CA GLU A 162 4.88 -22.51 -7.54
C GLU A 162 5.57 -21.37 -8.28
N VAL A 163 6.86 -21.21 -8.01
CA VAL A 163 7.73 -20.42 -8.88
C VAL A 163 7.76 -21.24 -10.16
N GLY A 164 6.94 -20.84 -11.13
CA GLY A 164 6.93 -21.45 -12.45
C GLY A 164 8.34 -21.37 -13.01
N ASN A 165 9.07 -22.48 -12.94
CA ASN A 165 10.32 -22.67 -13.64
C ASN A 165 9.97 -22.60 -15.12
N GLY A 166 10.15 -21.43 -15.72
CA GLY A 166 10.26 -21.30 -17.16
C GLY A 166 11.57 -21.95 -17.58
N ASP A 167 11.55 -23.25 -17.84
CA ASP A 167 12.57 -23.92 -18.64
C ASP A 167 11.96 -25.12 -19.38
N GLY A 168 12.03 -25.05 -20.71
CA GLY A 168 12.26 -26.22 -21.58
C GLY A 168 11.05 -26.99 -22.14
N ALA A 169 10.52 -26.54 -23.28
CA ALA A 169 10.02 -27.38 -24.38
C ALA A 169 9.74 -26.46 -25.59
N SER A 170 10.16 -26.69 -26.83
CA SER A 170 10.96 -27.68 -27.54
C SER A 170 11.33 -27.05 -28.89
#